data_AF-A0A2E7TLB3-F1
#
_entry.id   AF-A0A2E7TLB3-F1
#
_cell.length_a   1.000
_cell.length_b   1.000
_cell.length_c   1.000
_cell.angle_alpha   90.00
_cell.angle_beta   90.00
_cell.angle_gamma   90.00
#
_symmetry.space_group_name_H-M   'P 1'
#
loop_
_entity.id
_entity.type
_entity.pdbx_description
1 polymer ?
#
loop_
_entity_poly.entity_id
_entity_poly.type
_entity_poly.pdbx_seq_one_letter_code
_entity_poly.pdbx_strand_id
1 'polypeptide(L)'
;MRPQSAKSKGRWLQKWVVQMILNVYKSLEPDDVKSTSMGASGEDVQLSPYARKLFSYSVECKNQERLNFWGCWDQTVSNAGDYEPAMFVKKNRREVLVAIRAEHFFKLMEKTNAENVQTDD
;
A
#
# COMPACT_ATOMS: atom_id res chain seq x y z
N MET A 1 -20.82 12.20 6.16
CA MET A 1 -19.99 11.35 7.05
C MET A 1 -19.35 12.25 8.09
N ARG A 2 -19.35 11.89 9.38
CA ARG A 2 -18.67 12.71 10.40
C ARG A 2 -17.15 12.64 10.19
N PRO A 3 -16.39 13.75 10.36
CA PRO A 3 -14.94 13.76 10.16
C PRO A 3 -14.21 12.68 10.98
N GLN A 4 -14.63 12.43 12.21
CA GLN A 4 -14.06 11.40 13.08
C GLN A 4 -14.23 9.99 12.50
N SER A 5 -15.40 9.68 11.92
CA SER A 5 -15.65 8.39 11.26
C SER A 5 -14.76 8.21 10.03
N ALA A 6 -14.55 9.28 9.26
CA ALA A 6 -13.65 9.27 8.10
C ALA A 6 -12.20 8.97 8.52
N LYS A 7 -11.72 9.66 9.55
CA LYS A 7 -10.38 9.45 10.12
C LYS A 7 -10.21 8.03 10.68
N SER A 8 -11.23 7.50 11.36
CA SER A 8 -11.23 6.13 11.89
C SER A 8 -11.13 5.09 10.76
N LYS A 9 -11.89 5.27 9.68
CA LYS A 9 -11.84 4.41 8.49
C LYS A 9 -10.48 4.40 7.79
N GLY A 10 -9.86 5.57 7.65
CA GLY A 10 -8.51 5.69 7.09
C GLY A 10 -7.50 4.96 7.95
N ARG A 11 -7.48 5.23 9.26
CA ARG A 11 -6.60 4.56 10.23
C ARG A 11 -6.77 3.04 10.24
N TRP A 12 -8.01 2.57 10.13
CA TRP A 12 -8.28 1.13 10.04
C TRP A 12 -7.60 0.51 8.80
N LEU A 13 -7.70 1.17 7.64
CA LEU A 13 -7.11 0.68 6.40
C LEU A 13 -5.57 0.69 6.48
N GLN A 14 -4.96 1.75 7.01
CA GLN A 14 -3.53 1.81 7.25
C GLN A 14 -3.04 0.64 8.12
N LYS A 15 -3.71 0.40 9.25
CA LYS A 15 -3.39 -0.73 10.14
C LYS A 15 -3.56 -2.08 9.46
N TRP A 16 -4.58 -2.22 8.60
CA TRP A 16 -4.80 -3.44 7.84
C TRP A 16 -3.64 -3.70 6.87
N VAL A 17 -3.15 -2.68 6.16
CA VAL A 17 -2.00 -2.81 5.25
C VAL A 17 -0.73 -3.17 6.03
N VAL A 18 -0.47 -2.51 7.17
CA VAL A 18 0.65 -2.86 8.07
C VAL A 18 0.61 -4.34 8.44
N GLN A 19 -0.55 -4.84 8.88
CA GLN A 19 -0.70 -6.24 9.25
C GLN A 19 -0.47 -7.17 8.06
N MET A 20 -0.92 -6.79 6.86
CA MET A 20 -0.69 -7.60 5.66
C MET A 20 0.79 -7.73 5.32
N ILE A 21 1.54 -6.63 5.41
CA ILE A 21 3.00 -6.64 5.16
C ILE A 21 3.68 -7.56 6.17
N LEU A 22 3.43 -7.38 7.46
CA LEU A 22 4.00 -8.24 8.52
C LEU A 22 3.59 -9.71 8.38
N ASN A 23 2.38 -9.97 7.86
CA ASN A 23 1.93 -11.34 7.61
C ASN A 23 2.68 -12.01 6.46
N VAL A 24 3.04 -11.26 5.42
CA VAL A 24 3.77 -11.79 4.25
C VAL A 24 5.26 -11.92 4.55
N TYR A 25 5.87 -10.90 5.14
CA TYR A 25 7.32 -10.84 5.38
C TYR A 25 7.66 -11.21 6.82
N LYS A 26 7.80 -12.52 7.08
CA LYS A 26 8.04 -13.06 8.44
C LYS A 26 9.37 -12.66 9.08
N SER A 27 10.30 -12.10 8.31
CA SER A 27 11.56 -11.56 8.81
C SER A 27 11.44 -10.13 9.35
N LEU A 28 10.28 -9.47 9.19
CA LEU A 28 10.05 -8.13 9.71
C LEU A 28 9.55 -8.17 11.15
N GLU A 29 10.12 -7.30 11.97
CA GLU A 29 9.66 -7.04 13.32
C GLU A 29 8.45 -6.09 13.32
N PRO A 30 7.60 -6.07 14.36
CA PRO A 30 6.45 -5.15 14.42
C PRO A 30 6.81 -3.67 14.25
N ASP A 31 8.03 -3.29 14.64
CA ASP A 31 8.52 -1.92 14.54
C ASP A 31 9.04 -1.54 13.15
N ASP A 32 9.21 -2.50 12.24
CA ASP A 32 9.67 -2.26 10.88
C ASP A 32 8.59 -1.64 9.99
N VAL A 33 7.31 -1.77 10.36
CA VAL A 33 6.16 -1.33 9.55
C VAL A 33 5.12 -0.65 10.45
N LYS A 34 4.90 0.65 10.26
CA LYS A 34 4.02 1.45 11.14
C LYS A 34 3.04 2.30 10.34
N SER A 35 1.78 2.38 10.76
CA SER A 35 0.83 3.36 10.23
C SER A 35 1.17 4.76 10.72
N THR A 36 1.05 5.79 9.89
CA THR A 36 1.29 7.18 10.32
C THR A 36 0.14 7.77 11.14
N SER A 37 0.44 8.84 11.87
CA SER A 37 -0.59 9.64 12.51
C SER A 37 -1.39 10.39 11.43
N MET A 38 -2.71 10.49 11.63
CA MET A 38 -3.57 11.21 10.69
C MET A 38 -3.11 12.67 10.56
N GLY A 39 -2.76 13.10 9.33
CA GLY A 39 -2.29 14.45 9.03
C GLY A 39 -0.78 14.62 9.03
N ALA A 40 -0.01 13.55 9.24
CA ALA A 40 1.41 13.55 8.93
C ALA A 40 1.64 13.74 7.42
N SER A 41 2.69 14.46 7.06
CA SER A 41 3.16 14.54 5.68
C SER A 41 3.88 13.24 5.27
N GLY A 42 3.72 12.83 4.02
CA GLY A 42 4.36 11.65 3.46
C GLY A 42 3.44 10.44 3.39
N GLU A 43 4.03 9.26 3.40
CA GLU A 43 3.38 7.96 3.18
C GLU A 43 2.45 7.58 4.33
N ASP A 44 1.38 6.84 4.05
CA ASP A 44 0.43 6.36 5.06
C ASP A 44 1.00 5.21 5.92
N VAL A 45 2.03 4.52 5.40
CA VAL A 45 2.75 3.44 6.08
C VAL A 45 4.24 3.75 6.05
N GLN A 46 4.84 3.90 7.22
CA GLN A 46 6.27 4.02 7.42
C GLN A 46 6.93 2.65 7.43
N LEU A 47 8.05 2.56 6.72
CA LEU A 47 8.84 1.35 6.56
C LEU A 47 10.27 1.62 7.03
N SER A 48 10.85 0.71 7.79
CA SER A 48 12.28 0.73 8.10
C SER A 48 13.11 0.53 6.82
N PRO A 49 14.41 0.86 6.83
CA PRO A 49 15.30 0.56 5.70
C PRO A 49 15.32 -0.93 5.32
N TYR A 50 15.13 -1.83 6.30
CA TYR A 50 15.06 -3.26 6.04
C TYR A 50 13.73 -3.63 5.38
N ALA A 51 12.60 -3.15 5.91
CA ALA A 51 11.29 -3.34 5.28
C ALA A 51 11.22 -2.79 3.85
N ARG A 52 11.83 -1.63 3.58
CA ARG A 52 11.86 -1.05 2.22
C ARG A 52 12.59 -1.91 1.19
N LYS A 53 13.56 -2.72 1.62
CA LYS A 53 14.25 -3.67 0.72
C LYS A 53 13.37 -4.84 0.33
N LEU A 54 12.45 -5.26 1.22
CA LEU A 54 11.52 -6.36 0.97
C LEU A 54 10.24 -5.88 0.28
N PHE A 55 9.74 -4.72 0.69
CA PHE A 55 8.52 -4.09 0.22
C PHE A 55 8.83 -2.66 -0.24
N SER A 56 9.21 -2.51 -1.51
CA SER A 56 9.68 -1.24 -2.09
C SER A 56 8.54 -0.37 -2.66
N TYR A 57 7.45 -0.26 -1.91
CA TYR A 57 6.30 0.56 -2.30
C TYR A 57 6.07 1.73 -1.36
N SER A 58 5.61 2.84 -1.92
CA SER A 58 5.00 3.93 -1.18
C SER A 58 3.49 3.69 -1.06
N VAL A 59 2.98 3.66 0.17
CA VAL A 59 1.59 3.30 0.44
C VAL A 59 0.74 4.53 0.69
N GLU A 60 -0.39 4.61 -0.01
CA GLU A 60 -1.51 5.53 0.27
C GLU A 60 -2.80 4.73 0.50
N CYS A 61 -3.60 5.12 1.49
CA CYS A 61 -4.80 4.42 1.94
C CYS A 61 -6.05 5.30 1.80
N LYS A 62 -6.97 4.90 0.91
CA LYS A 62 -8.26 5.59 0.68
C LYS A 62 -9.45 4.72 1.06
N ASN A 63 -10.06 5.00 2.21
CA ASN A 63 -11.30 4.34 2.65
C ASN A 63 -12.51 5.29 2.57
N GLN A 64 -13.12 5.37 1.38
CA GLN A 64 -14.15 6.36 1.05
C GLN A 64 -15.28 5.75 0.20
N GLU A 65 -16.52 6.21 0.37
CA GLU A 65 -17.67 5.76 -0.45
C GLU A 65 -17.67 6.36 -1.85
N ARG A 66 -17.22 7.61 -1.98
CA ARG A 66 -17.03 8.32 -3.24
C ARG A 66 -15.57 8.76 -3.27
N LEU A 67 -14.83 8.28 -4.26
CA LEU A 67 -13.41 8.53 -4.40
C LEU A 67 -13.18 9.31 -5.69
N ASN A 68 -12.52 10.47 -5.60
CA ASN A 68 -11.89 11.07 -6.78
C ASN A 68 -10.63 10.27 -7.10
N PHE A 69 -10.78 9.23 -7.90
CA PHE A 69 -9.72 8.25 -8.14
C PHE A 69 -8.44 8.91 -8.67
N TRP A 70 -8.55 9.72 -9.73
CA TRP A 70 -7.39 10.37 -10.35
C TRP A 70 -6.71 11.36 -9.40
N GLY A 71 -7.47 12.21 -8.71
CA GLY A 71 -6.86 13.12 -7.74
C GLY A 71 -6.17 12.41 -6.57
N CYS A 72 -6.71 11.26 -6.12
CA CYS A 72 -6.06 10.44 -5.10
C CYS A 72 -4.83 9.71 -5.64
N TRP A 73 -4.86 9.28 -6.90
CA TRP A 73 -3.74 8.66 -7.57
C TRP A 73 -2.59 9.66 -7.76
N ASP A 74 -2.88 10.88 -8.24
CA ASP A 74 -1.88 11.95 -8.37
C ASP A 74 -1.21 12.26 -7.04
N GLN A 75 -1.99 12.31 -5.94
CA GLN A 75 -1.47 12.45 -4.58
C GLN A 75 -0.56 11.26 -4.19
N THR A 76 -0.97 10.03 -4.53
CA THR A 76 -0.19 8.82 -4.26
C THR A 76 1.17 8.90 -4.96
N VAL A 77 1.18 9.29 -6.24
CA VAL A 77 2.40 9.45 -7.04
C VAL A 77 3.28 10.57 -6.47
N SER A 78 2.70 11.73 -6.11
CA SER A 78 3.47 12.85 -5.56
C SER A 78 4.11 12.53 -4.21
N ASN A 79 3.47 11.68 -3.41
CA ASN A 79 3.97 11.26 -2.10
C ASN A 79 5.00 10.13 -2.18
N ALA A 80 5.14 9.47 -3.34
CA ALA A 80 5.91 8.25 -3.47
C ALA A 80 7.44 8.44 -3.43
N GLY A 81 7.92 9.65 -3.71
CA GLY A 81 9.36 9.91 -3.83
C GLY A 81 9.99 8.96 -4.85
N ASP A 82 11.01 8.21 -4.43
CA ASP A 82 11.74 7.25 -5.26
C ASP A 82 11.14 5.83 -5.25
N TYR A 83 10.03 5.61 -4.55
CA TYR A 83 9.41 4.28 -4.39
C TYR A 83 8.24 4.07 -5.34
N GLU A 84 7.86 2.81 -5.58
CA GLU A 84 6.73 2.49 -6.44
C GLU A 84 5.41 2.88 -5.75
N PRO A 85 4.56 3.74 -6.35
CA PRO A 85 3.29 4.14 -5.75
C PRO A 85 2.29 2.97 -5.70
N ALA A 86 1.68 2.75 -4.53
CA ALA A 86 0.61 1.78 -4.32
C ALA A 86 -0.55 2.40 -3.53
N MET A 87 -1.71 2.54 -4.19
CA MET A 87 -2.92 3.07 -3.56
C MET A 87 -3.84 1.93 -3.14
N PHE A 88 -3.99 1.71 -1.84
CA PHE A 88 -4.96 0.79 -1.27
C PHE A 88 -6.32 1.48 -1.11
N VAL A 89 -7.36 0.91 -1.71
CA VAL A 89 -8.70 1.50 -1.78
C VAL A 89 -9.72 0.58 -1.13
N LYS A 90 -10.62 1.17 -0.35
CA LYS A 90 -11.75 0.48 0.26
C LYS A 90 -13.00 1.35 0.28
N LYS A 91 -14.16 0.69 0.19
CA LYS A 91 -15.48 1.24 0.57
C LYS A 91 -16.15 0.30 1.58
N ASN A 92 -17.21 0.76 2.26
CA ASN A 92 -17.89 -0.07 3.27
C ASN A 92 -18.38 -1.38 2.66
N ARG A 93 -18.20 -2.48 3.41
CA ARG A 93 -18.67 -3.84 3.07
C ARG A 93 -18.14 -4.36 1.73
N ARG A 94 -16.97 -3.89 1.31
CA ARG A 94 -16.28 -4.33 0.10
C ARG A 94 -14.85 -4.68 0.43
N GLU A 95 -14.23 -5.48 -0.41
CA GLU A 95 -12.83 -5.87 -0.26
C GLU A 95 -11.89 -4.65 -0.37
N VAL A 96 -10.64 -4.86 0.04
CA VAL A 96 -9.57 -3.89 -0.20
C VAL A 96 -8.99 -4.20 -1.57
N LEU A 97 -8.97 -3.20 -2.44
CA LEU A 97 -8.30 -3.27 -3.74
C LEU A 97 -6.99 -2.49 -3.66
N VAL A 98 -6.05 -2.81 -4.54
CA VAL A 98 -4.81 -2.04 -4.71
C VAL A 98 -4.72 -1.57 -6.16
N ALA A 99 -4.37 -0.30 -6.34
CA ALA A 99 -4.05 0.29 -7.63
C ALA A 99 -2.54 0.53 -7.69
N ILE A 100 -1.94 0.06 -8.79
CA ILE A 100 -0.55 0.27 -9.19
C ILE A 100 -0.54 0.59 -10.69
N ARG A 101 0.61 1.04 -11.22
CA ARG A 101 0.77 1.22 -12.66
C ARG A 101 0.60 -0.11 -13.40
N ALA A 102 -0.10 -0.08 -14.52
CA ALA A 102 -0.33 -1.28 -15.33
C ALA A 102 1.00 -1.86 -15.86
N GLU A 103 1.93 -0.99 -16.25
CA GLU A 103 3.27 -1.37 -16.70
C GLU A 103 4.05 -2.07 -15.58
N HIS A 104 3.90 -1.61 -14.34
CA HIS A 104 4.51 -2.25 -13.17
C HIS A 104 3.89 -3.63 -12.91
N PHE A 105 2.55 -3.74 -12.99
CA PHE A 105 1.87 -5.01 -12.86
C PHE A 105 2.38 -6.05 -13.88
N PHE A 106 2.49 -5.70 -15.16
CA PHE A 106 2.99 -6.62 -16.18
C PHE A 106 4.47 -6.99 -15.99
N LYS A 107 5.31 -6.06 -15.49
CA LYS A 107 6.69 -6.38 -15.11
C LYS A 107 6.77 -7.40 -13.96
N LEU A 108 5.84 -7.34 -13.00
CA LEU A 108 5.75 -8.36 -11.95
C LEU A 108 5.36 -9.72 -12.54
N MET A 109 4.40 -9.77 -13.45
CA MET A 109 3.99 -11.00 -14.12
C MET A 109 5.12 -11.65 -14.92
N GLU A 110 5.94 -10.85 -15.61
CA GLU A 110 7.11 -11.33 -16.34
C GLU A 110 8.14 -11.99 -15.40
N LYS A 111 8.45 -11.35 -14.27
CA LYS A 111 9.36 -11.91 -13.26
C LYS A 111 8.84 -13.23 -12.68
N THR A 112 7.56 -13.25 -12.30
CA THR A 112 6.92 -14.47 -11.77
C THR A 112 6.94 -15.60 -12.79
N ASN A 113 6.72 -15.32 -14.07
CA ASN A 113 6.79 -16.35 -15.11
C ASN A 113 8.22 -16.87 -15.32
N ALA A 114 9.23 -16.00 -15.26
CA ALA A 114 10.63 -16.41 -15.39
C ALA A 114 11.06 -17.35 -14.25
N GLU A 115 10.60 -17.11 -13.02
CA GLU A 115 10.85 -17.98 -11.87
C GLU A 115 10.18 -19.35 -12.03
N ASN A 116 8.94 -19.40 -12.51
CA ASN A 116 8.22 -20.66 -12.72
C ASN A 116 8.86 -21.55 -13.79
N VAL A 117 9.41 -20.96 -14.87
CA VAL A 117 10.10 -21.74 -15.92
C VAL A 117 11.43 -22.30 -15.43
N GLN A 118 12.09 -21.65 -14.47
CA GLN A 118 13.35 -22.15 -13.88
C GLN A 118 13.18 -23.30 -12.88
N THR A 119 11.95 -23.55 -12.41
CA THR A 119 11.66 -24.65 -11.45
C THR A 119 11.25 -25.95 -12.13
N ASP A 120 11.08 -25.95 -13.45
CA ASP A 120 10.65 -27.12 -14.25
C ASP A 120 11.81 -27.86 -14.94
N ASP A 121 13.06 -27.45 -14.70
CA ASP A 121 14.32 -28.12 -15.09
C ASP A 121 15.04 -28.74 -13.87
#